data_AF-A0A6L5ZFQ5-F1
#
_entry.id   AF-A0A6L5ZFQ5-F1
#
_cell.length_a   1.000
_cell.length_b   1.000
_cell.length_c   1.000
_cell.angle_alpha   90.00
_cell.angle_beta   90.00
_cell.angle_gamma   90.00
#
_symmetry.space_group_name_H-M   'P 1'
#
loop_
_entity.id
_entity.type
_entity.pdbx_description
1 polymer ?
#
loop_
_entity_poly.entity_id
_entity_poly.type
_entity_poly.pdbx_seq_one_letter_code
_entity_poly.pdbx_strand_id
1 'polypeptide(L)'
;MANKPKVPGIVKGLGITMKTAVETMFPDGLLRPPSPAKGAATVQYPHEKEEPVARARGVIALKEENCTSCMLCARECPDWCIYIEAHKTLAPPRREGGKPRSVNALDRFDIDYSLCMYCGICVEVCPFEALFWSPEYEYSEVRIQDLLHDKSRLDEWMETVPDFEPLEAGSEVKVKKVPR
;
A
#
# COMPACT_ATOMS: atom_id res chain seq x y z
N MET A 1 -18.34 -41.40 -34.54
CA MET A 1 -19.49 -40.71 -33.93
C MET A 1 -19.22 -39.21 -33.99
N ALA A 2 -19.75 -38.52 -35.00
CA ALA A 2 -19.57 -37.08 -35.14
C ALA A 2 -20.48 -36.35 -34.16
N ASN A 3 -19.88 -35.66 -33.19
CA ASN A 3 -20.58 -34.86 -32.20
C ASN A 3 -21.27 -33.71 -32.96
N LYS A 4 -22.58 -33.85 -33.24
CA LYS A 4 -23.34 -32.78 -33.93
C LYS A 4 -23.18 -31.49 -33.12
N PRO A 5 -22.70 -30.39 -33.73
CA PRO A 5 -22.51 -29.16 -32.99
C PRO A 5 -23.86 -28.77 -32.40
N LYS A 6 -23.88 -28.44 -31.10
CA LYS A 6 -25.08 -27.99 -30.40
C LYS A 6 -25.45 -26.59 -30.96
N VAL A 7 -26.04 -26.53 -32.15
CA VAL A 7 -26.55 -25.31 -32.83
C VAL A 7 -27.34 -24.41 -31.86
N PRO A 8 -28.16 -24.93 -30.93
CA PRO A 8 -28.84 -24.09 -29.94
C PRO A 8 -27.89 -23.31 -29.02
N GLY A 9 -26.70 -23.87 -28.73
CA GLY A 9 -25.69 -23.22 -27.91
C GLY A 9 -24.99 -22.07 -28.63
N ILE A 10 -24.70 -22.22 -29.93
CA ILE A 10 -24.05 -21.17 -30.73
C ILE A 10 -24.96 -19.94 -30.84
N VAL A 11 -26.24 -20.16 -31.15
CA VAL A 11 -27.23 -19.06 -31.26
C VAL A 11 -27.41 -18.34 -29.92
N LYS A 12 -27.48 -19.10 -28.81
CA LYS A 12 -27.57 -18.51 -27.46
C LYS A 12 -26.33 -17.69 -27.12
N GLY A 13 -25.14 -18.19 -27.46
CA GLY A 13 -23.88 -17.48 -27.25
C GLY A 13 -23.83 -16.17 -28.03
N LEU A 14 -24.16 -16.21 -29.33
CA LEU A 14 -24.20 -15.02 -30.17
C LEU A 14 -25.22 -13.98 -29.67
N GLY A 15 -26.36 -14.45 -29.16
CA GLY A 15 -27.37 -13.58 -28.53
C GLY A 15 -26.85 -12.86 -27.28
N ILE A 16 -26.06 -13.54 -26.44
CA ILE A 16 -25.42 -12.91 -25.27
C ILE A 16 -24.39 -11.87 -25.73
N THR A 17 -23.52 -12.22 -26.69
CA THR A 17 -22.52 -11.29 -27.24
C THR A 17 -23.18 -10.04 -27.84
N MET A 18 -24.25 -10.22 -28.61
CA MET A 18 -24.99 -9.10 -29.22
C MET A 18 -25.62 -8.20 -28.15
N LYS A 19 -26.20 -8.79 -27.10
CA LYS A 19 -26.77 -8.04 -25.98
C LYS A 19 -25.69 -7.19 -25.30
N THR A 20 -24.55 -7.80 -24.93
CA THR A 20 -23.44 -7.08 -24.29
C THR A 20 -22.87 -5.99 -25.20
N ALA A 21 -22.73 -6.25 -26.51
CA ALA A 21 -22.25 -5.24 -27.46
C ALA A 21 -23.17 -4.00 -27.51
N VAL A 22 -24.49 -4.21 -27.51
CA VAL A 22 -25.46 -3.11 -27.49
C VAL A 22 -25.41 -2.34 -26.17
N GLU A 23 -25.34 -3.02 -25.03
CA GLU A 23 -25.22 -2.40 -23.69
C GLU A 23 -23.95 -1.55 -23.57
N THR A 24 -22.84 -2.02 -24.15
CA THR A 24 -21.55 -1.30 -24.13
C THR A 24 -21.49 -0.12 -25.10
N MET A 25 -22.00 -0.28 -26.34
CA MET A 25 -21.87 0.75 -27.38
C MET A 25 -22.93 1.83 -27.31
N PHE A 26 -24.12 1.52 -26.78
CA PHE A 26 -25.27 2.44 -26.74
C PHE A 26 -25.88 2.54 -25.33
N PRO A 27 -25.06 2.85 -24.30
CA PRO A 27 -25.50 2.89 -22.90
C PRO A 27 -26.61 3.92 -22.64
N ASP A 28 -26.61 5.03 -23.37
CA ASP A 28 -27.60 6.11 -23.27
C ASP A 28 -28.57 6.14 -24.49
N GLY A 29 -28.60 5.06 -25.29
CA GLY A 29 -29.44 4.88 -26.48
C GLY A 29 -28.70 5.01 -27.83
N LEU A 30 -29.29 4.48 -28.91
CA LEU A 30 -28.65 4.33 -30.24
C LEU A 30 -28.24 5.66 -30.90
N LEU A 31 -28.86 6.78 -30.50
CA LEU A 31 -28.65 8.12 -31.06
C LEU A 31 -27.66 8.97 -30.25
N ARG A 32 -27.14 8.44 -29.12
CA ARG A 32 -26.17 9.16 -28.27
C ARG A 32 -24.82 8.47 -28.32
N PRO A 33 -23.71 9.23 -28.37
CA PRO A 33 -22.38 8.65 -28.33
C PRO A 33 -22.17 7.91 -27.00
N PRO A 34 -21.36 6.84 -26.97
CA PRO A 34 -21.08 6.08 -25.76
C PRO A 34 -20.44 7.01 -24.70
N SER A 35 -21.02 7.01 -23.51
CA SER A 35 -20.44 7.68 -22.34
C SER A 35 -19.20 6.90 -21.88
N PRO A 36 -18.06 7.56 -21.61
CA PRO A 36 -16.87 6.89 -21.08
C PRO A 36 -17.11 6.14 -19.76
N ALA A 37 -18.08 6.59 -18.96
CA ALA A 37 -18.38 6.07 -17.62
C ALA A 37 -19.64 5.19 -17.54
N LYS A 38 -20.38 5.01 -18.65
CA LYS A 38 -21.59 4.17 -18.68
C LYS A 38 -21.49 3.17 -19.82
N GLY A 39 -21.74 1.88 -19.55
CA GLY A 39 -21.73 0.82 -20.54
C GLY A 39 -20.53 -0.11 -20.40
N ALA A 40 -19.34 0.33 -20.84
CA ALA A 40 -18.12 -0.44 -20.68
C ALA A 40 -17.67 -0.44 -19.20
N ALA A 41 -17.34 -1.61 -18.65
CA ALA A 41 -16.67 -1.74 -17.36
C ALA A 41 -15.16 -1.40 -17.51
N THR A 42 -14.86 -0.16 -17.90
CA THR A 42 -13.50 0.33 -18.17
C THR A 42 -13.29 1.68 -17.52
N VAL A 43 -12.13 1.87 -16.87
CA VAL A 43 -11.68 3.16 -16.36
C VAL A 43 -10.71 3.79 -17.36
N GLN A 44 -10.87 5.07 -17.67
CA GLN A 44 -10.07 5.78 -18.68
C GLN A 44 -8.72 6.26 -18.11
N TYR A 45 -7.87 5.33 -17.69
CA TYR A 45 -6.53 5.63 -17.20
C TYR A 45 -5.66 6.29 -18.30
N PRO A 46 -4.85 7.33 -18.00
CA PRO A 46 -4.59 7.94 -16.69
C PRO A 46 -5.50 9.14 -16.34
N HIS A 47 -6.47 9.48 -17.18
CA HIS A 47 -7.34 10.65 -16.97
C HIS A 47 -8.38 10.43 -15.86
N GLU A 48 -8.82 9.19 -15.71
CA GLU A 48 -9.65 8.71 -14.62
C GLU A 48 -8.90 7.57 -13.93
N LYS A 49 -8.89 7.57 -12.59
CA LYS A 49 -8.22 6.56 -11.78
C LYS A 49 -9.22 5.97 -10.79
N GLU A 50 -9.09 4.68 -10.49
CA GLU A 50 -9.82 4.07 -9.39
C GLU A 50 -9.20 4.53 -8.07
N GLU A 51 -10.05 4.89 -7.10
CA GLU A 51 -9.57 5.20 -5.75
C GLU A 51 -9.11 3.90 -5.07
N PRO A 52 -7.86 3.82 -4.59
CA PRO A 52 -7.41 2.69 -3.80
C PRO A 52 -8.25 2.54 -2.53
N VAL A 53 -8.48 1.30 -2.10
CA VAL A 53 -9.13 1.04 -0.82
C VAL A 53 -8.31 1.61 0.34
N ALA A 54 -8.95 1.98 1.45
CA ALA A 54 -8.28 2.64 2.59
C ALA A 54 -7.07 1.87 3.17
N ARG A 55 -7.06 0.53 3.05
CA ARG A 55 -5.97 -0.35 3.50
C ARG A 55 -5.13 -0.91 2.36
N ALA A 56 -5.12 -0.22 1.21
CA ALA A 56 -4.30 -0.58 0.08
C ALA A 56 -2.81 -0.58 0.46
N ARG A 57 -2.06 -1.48 -0.15
CA ARG A 57 -0.62 -1.61 0.06
C ARG A 57 0.08 -1.09 -1.20
N GLY A 58 0.33 0.21 -1.24
CA GLY A 58 1.14 0.85 -2.28
C GLY A 58 2.61 0.84 -1.90
N VAL A 59 3.23 2.01 -1.87
CA VAL A 59 4.60 2.21 -1.40
C VAL A 59 4.65 2.30 0.13
N ILE A 60 5.76 1.87 0.74
CA ILE A 60 6.00 2.03 2.18
C ILE A 60 6.58 3.43 2.42
N ALA A 61 5.98 4.15 3.35
CA ALA A 61 6.50 5.42 3.86
C ALA A 61 7.22 5.22 5.20
N LEU A 62 8.26 6.03 5.46
CA LEU A 62 9.04 6.01 6.68
C LEU A 62 8.87 7.32 7.43
N LYS A 63 8.38 7.24 8.67
CA LYS A 63 8.42 8.34 9.63
C LYS A 63 9.70 8.23 10.46
N GLU A 64 10.78 8.89 10.01
CA GLU A 64 12.14 8.72 10.58
C GLU A 64 12.18 8.96 12.10
N GLU A 65 11.45 9.97 12.59
CA GLU A 65 11.41 10.32 14.01
C GLU A 65 10.92 9.20 14.94
N ASN A 66 10.14 8.27 14.41
CA ASN A 66 9.61 7.13 15.14
C ASN A 66 10.55 5.90 15.08
N CYS A 67 11.48 5.85 14.13
CA CYS A 67 12.36 4.69 13.95
C CYS A 67 13.46 4.66 15.02
N THR A 68 13.56 3.56 15.76
CA THR A 68 14.58 3.36 16.82
C THR A 68 15.72 2.43 16.41
N SER A 69 15.77 2.04 15.14
CA SER A 69 16.73 1.07 14.59
C SER A 69 16.73 -0.26 15.36
N CYS A 70 15.55 -0.74 15.78
CA CYS A 70 15.39 -1.99 16.53
C CYS A 70 15.59 -3.27 15.69
N MET A 71 15.68 -3.14 14.36
CA MET A 71 15.90 -4.21 13.38
C MET A 71 14.78 -5.25 13.26
N LEU A 72 13.60 -5.04 13.87
CA LEU A 72 12.48 -5.99 13.75
C LEU A 72 11.95 -6.08 12.33
N CYS A 73 11.66 -4.95 11.68
CA CYS A 73 11.16 -4.92 10.31
C CYS A 73 12.10 -5.61 9.32
N ALA A 74 13.41 -5.42 9.45
CA ALA A 74 14.40 -6.05 8.58
C ALA A 74 14.52 -7.57 8.82
N ARG A 75 14.42 -8.02 10.08
CA ARG A 75 14.51 -9.45 10.43
C ARG A 75 13.27 -10.25 10.04
N GLU A 76 12.10 -9.64 10.11
CA GLU A 76 10.82 -10.29 9.80
C GLU A 76 10.45 -10.16 8.32
N CYS A 77 11.21 -9.38 7.55
CA CYS A 77 11.03 -9.29 6.10
C CYS A 77 11.33 -10.66 5.46
N PRO A 78 10.37 -11.29 4.76
CA PRO A 78 10.59 -12.60 4.14
C PRO A 78 11.64 -12.56 3.01
N ASP A 79 11.75 -11.42 2.31
CA ASP A 79 12.68 -11.23 1.19
C ASP A 79 14.00 -10.57 1.59
N TRP A 80 14.14 -10.14 2.86
CA TRP A 80 15.33 -9.45 3.38
C TRP A 80 15.70 -8.19 2.57
N CYS A 81 14.69 -7.45 2.11
CA CYS A 81 14.86 -6.28 1.24
C CYS A 81 15.12 -4.95 1.99
N ILE A 82 15.26 -4.97 3.32
CA ILE A 82 15.40 -3.76 4.15
C ILE A 82 16.83 -3.66 4.70
N TYR A 83 17.50 -2.55 4.42
CA TYR A 83 18.86 -2.26 4.89
C TYR A 83 18.83 -1.16 5.95
N ILE A 84 19.39 -1.42 7.12
CA ILE A 84 19.38 -0.47 8.25
C ILE A 84 20.80 -0.34 8.81
N GLU A 85 21.28 0.90 8.90
CA GLU A 85 22.52 1.25 9.59
C GLU A 85 22.22 2.35 10.63
N ALA A 86 22.86 2.27 11.78
CA ALA A 86 22.65 3.20 12.88
C ALA A 86 23.87 3.27 13.79
N HIS A 87 24.10 4.44 14.37
CA HIS A 87 25.13 4.67 15.38
C HIS A 87 24.53 5.12 16.71
N LYS A 88 25.30 4.99 17.78
CA LYS A 88 24.86 5.40 19.12
C LYS A 88 25.12 6.88 19.35
N THR A 89 24.10 7.58 19.81
CA THR A 89 24.17 8.97 20.24
C THR A 89 23.69 9.11 21.68
N LEU A 90 24.02 10.23 22.32
CA LEU A 90 23.53 10.57 23.65
C LEU A 90 22.31 11.48 23.52
N ALA A 91 21.16 11.00 23.99
CA ALA A 91 19.95 11.78 24.14
C ALA A 91 19.87 12.42 25.53
N PRO A 92 19.19 13.58 25.66
CA PRO A 92 18.97 14.21 26.95
C PRO A 92 18.21 13.28 27.91
N PRO A 93 18.43 13.45 29.22
CA PRO A 93 17.73 12.67 30.22
C PRO A 93 16.22 12.91 30.16
N ARG A 94 15.42 11.87 30.41
CA ARG A 94 13.94 11.97 30.46
C ARG A 94 13.42 12.82 31.63
N ARG A 95 14.26 13.06 32.63
CA ARG A 95 13.94 13.81 33.85
C ARG A 95 15.08 14.78 34.12
N GLU A 96 14.74 15.96 34.62
CA GLU A 96 15.72 16.95 35.04
C GLU A 96 16.68 16.36 36.09
N GLY A 97 17.98 16.57 35.91
CA GLY A 97 19.04 15.97 36.75
C GLY A 97 19.36 14.50 36.47
N GLY A 98 18.73 13.86 35.47
CA GLY A 98 19.03 12.47 35.08
C GLY A 98 20.34 12.32 34.29
N LYS A 99 20.81 11.08 34.13
CA LYS A 99 21.96 10.77 33.27
C LYS A 99 21.58 10.78 31.78
N PRO A 100 22.48 11.22 30.88
CA PRO A 100 22.29 11.09 29.44
C PRO A 100 22.00 9.64 29.05
N ARG A 101 21.12 9.44 28.08
CA ARG A 101 20.72 8.09 27.62
C ARG A 101 21.40 7.79 26.30
N SER A 102 21.89 6.57 26.12
CA SER A 102 22.32 6.12 24.81
C SER A 102 21.09 5.72 24.00
N VAL A 103 20.93 6.30 22.82
CA VAL A 103 19.92 5.96 21.81
C VAL A 103 20.59 5.68 20.48
N ASN A 104 19.90 5.01 19.56
CA ASN A 104 20.37 4.83 18.20
C ASN A 104 19.88 6.00 17.35
N ALA A 105 20.77 6.59 16.55
CA ALA A 105 20.41 7.50 15.47
C ALA A 105 20.48 6.73 14.13
N LEU A 106 19.46 6.91 13.30
CA LEU A 106 19.31 6.20 12.04
C LEU A 106 20.17 6.83 10.94
N ASP A 107 21.19 6.11 10.49
CA ASP A 107 22.09 6.58 9.43
C ASP A 107 21.54 6.22 8.05
N ARG A 108 21.04 4.99 7.92
CA ARG A 108 20.54 4.43 6.67
C ARG A 108 19.28 3.62 6.93
N PHE A 109 18.30 3.80 6.07
CA PHE A 109 17.11 2.96 6.01
C PHE A 109 16.67 2.88 4.56
N ASP A 110 16.96 1.77 3.91
CA ASP A 110 16.61 1.60 2.50
C ASP A 110 15.68 0.40 2.36
N ILE A 111 14.75 0.50 1.41
CA ILE A 111 13.92 -0.64 0.97
C ILE A 111 14.20 -0.86 -0.50
N ASP A 112 14.59 -2.09 -0.84
CA ASP A 112 14.73 -2.54 -2.22
C ASP A 112 13.39 -3.05 -2.75
N TYR A 113 12.70 -2.20 -3.52
CA TYR A 113 11.42 -2.53 -4.13
C TYR A 113 11.54 -3.49 -5.33
N SER A 114 12.76 -3.78 -5.81
CA SER A 114 12.96 -4.86 -6.77
C SER A 114 12.86 -6.25 -6.14
N LEU A 115 12.97 -6.33 -4.80
CA LEU A 115 12.86 -7.57 -4.02
C LEU A 115 11.57 -7.64 -3.19
N CYS A 116 11.05 -6.52 -2.73
CA CYS A 116 9.87 -6.46 -1.85
C CYS A 116 8.62 -7.13 -2.48
N MET A 117 8.00 -8.07 -1.76
CA MET A 117 6.72 -8.68 -2.18
C MET A 117 5.45 -8.02 -1.60
N TYR A 118 5.56 -6.84 -0.97
CA TYR A 118 4.43 -6.07 -0.42
C TYR A 118 3.58 -6.83 0.63
N CYS A 119 4.23 -7.67 1.45
CA CYS A 119 3.54 -8.51 2.43
C CYS A 119 2.97 -7.77 3.65
N GLY A 120 3.49 -6.58 4.01
CA GLY A 120 3.02 -5.78 5.15
C GLY A 120 3.57 -6.13 6.52
N ILE A 121 4.37 -7.19 6.63
CA ILE A 121 4.91 -7.65 7.92
C ILE A 121 5.77 -6.58 8.59
N CYS A 122 6.59 -5.86 7.81
CA CYS A 122 7.45 -4.79 8.33
C CYS A 122 6.65 -3.64 8.97
N VAL A 123 5.50 -3.30 8.41
CA VAL A 123 4.58 -2.27 8.92
C VAL A 123 3.91 -2.77 10.20
N GLU A 124 3.39 -4.00 10.19
CA GLU A 124 2.67 -4.57 11.34
C GLU A 124 3.56 -4.87 12.55
N VAL A 125 4.80 -5.31 12.32
CA VAL A 125 5.72 -5.67 13.41
C VAL A 125 6.43 -4.47 14.02
N CYS A 126 6.39 -3.29 13.37
CA CYS A 126 7.08 -2.11 13.84
C CYS A 126 6.41 -1.60 15.14
N PRO A 127 7.05 -1.74 16.32
CA PRO A 127 6.40 -1.44 17.59
C PRO A 127 6.34 0.07 17.90
N PHE A 128 6.92 0.89 17.03
CA PHE A 128 7.00 2.33 17.17
C PHE A 128 6.23 3.07 16.06
N GLU A 129 5.48 2.34 15.21
CA GLU A 129 4.71 2.94 14.11
C GLU A 129 5.59 3.88 13.27
N ALA A 130 6.73 3.36 12.81
CA ALA A 130 7.66 4.10 11.98
C ALA A 130 7.44 3.87 10.48
N LEU A 131 6.73 2.81 10.10
CA LEU A 131 6.48 2.46 8.71
C LEU A 131 4.97 2.46 8.47
N PHE A 132 4.56 2.97 7.30
CA PHE A 132 3.16 3.10 6.92
C PHE A 132 2.96 2.71 5.47
N TRP A 133 1.72 2.36 5.12
CA TRP A 133 1.32 2.20 3.74
C TRP A 133 0.84 3.55 3.19
N SER A 134 1.48 4.01 2.13
CA SER A 134 0.94 5.04 1.25
C SER A 134 0.09 4.36 0.16
N PRO A 135 -0.99 5.00 -0.31
CA PRO A 135 -1.81 4.49 -1.42
C PRO A 135 -1.11 4.66 -2.78
N GLU A 136 0.04 5.32 -2.85
CA GLU A 136 0.77 5.54 -4.09
C GLU A 136 1.28 4.21 -4.67
N TYR A 137 0.92 3.94 -5.92
CA TYR A 137 1.29 2.72 -6.64
C TYR A 137 2.05 3.01 -7.94
N GLU A 138 2.24 4.28 -8.31
CA GLU A 138 2.83 4.73 -9.57
C GLU A 138 4.27 5.23 -9.41
N TYR A 139 5.16 4.39 -8.90
CA TYR A 139 6.59 4.71 -8.70
C TYR A 139 7.48 3.79 -9.55
N SER A 140 7.04 3.43 -10.75
CA SER A 140 7.84 2.63 -11.67
C SER A 140 9.09 3.38 -12.11
N GLU A 141 10.23 2.70 -12.07
CA GLU A 141 11.52 3.27 -12.46
C GLU A 141 12.11 2.60 -13.70
N VAL A 142 12.95 3.32 -14.43
CA VAL A 142 13.57 2.83 -15.67
C VAL A 142 14.73 1.87 -15.39
N ARG A 143 15.49 2.11 -14.31
CA ARG A 143 16.61 1.26 -13.91
C ARG A 143 16.27 0.58 -12.58
N ILE A 144 16.75 -0.66 -12.42
CA ILE A 144 16.55 -1.42 -11.20
C ILE A 144 17.16 -0.74 -9.96
N GLN A 145 18.27 0.01 -10.12
CA GLN A 145 18.91 0.70 -8.99
C GLN A 145 18.04 1.81 -8.41
N ASP A 146 17.15 2.38 -9.23
CA ASP A 146 16.28 3.47 -8.81
C ASP A 146 15.10 2.95 -7.95
N LEU A 147 14.86 1.62 -7.93
CA LEU A 147 13.90 0.97 -7.01
C LEU A 147 14.44 0.77 -5.59
N LEU A 148 15.70 1.13 -5.33
CA LEU A 148 16.24 1.20 -3.98
C LEU A 148 15.88 2.57 -3.39
N HIS A 149 14.79 2.63 -2.63
CA HIS A 149 14.37 3.87 -2.00
C HIS A 149 15.07 4.03 -0.65
N ASP A 150 15.82 5.11 -0.51
CA ASP A 150 16.48 5.50 0.74
C ASP A 150 15.51 6.18 1.72
N LYS A 151 16.01 6.47 2.92
CA LYS A 151 15.19 7.05 3.99
C LYS A 151 14.53 8.38 3.61
N SER A 152 15.19 9.19 2.78
CA SER A 152 14.63 10.46 2.28
C SER A 152 13.46 10.21 1.33
N ARG A 153 13.63 9.30 0.37
CA ARG A 153 12.56 8.94 -0.57
C ARG A 153 11.38 8.32 0.14
N LEU A 154 11.62 7.52 1.20
CA LEU A 154 10.57 6.92 2.02
C LEU A 154 9.83 7.96 2.88
N ASP A 155 10.50 9.02 3.33
CA ASP A 155 9.88 10.12 4.09
C ASP A 155 8.94 10.96 3.22
N GLU A 156 9.29 11.21 1.95
CA GLU A 156 8.42 11.91 0.99
C GLU A 156 7.03 11.29 0.89
N TRP A 157 6.94 9.95 0.92
CA TRP A 157 5.66 9.25 0.82
C TRP A 157 4.76 9.44 2.04
N MET A 158 5.27 9.95 3.17
CA MET A 158 4.47 10.24 4.36
C MET A 158 3.36 11.26 4.09
N GLU A 159 3.53 12.15 3.11
CA GLU A 159 2.50 13.13 2.72
C GLU A 159 1.19 12.46 2.25
N THR A 160 1.30 11.28 1.66
CA THR A 160 0.17 10.54 1.08
C THR A 160 -0.41 9.48 2.01
N VAL A 161 0.20 9.27 3.18
CA VAL A 161 -0.29 8.30 4.18
C VAL A 161 -1.64 8.79 4.71
N PRO A 162 -2.72 7.99 4.61
CA PRO A 162 -4.02 8.38 5.13
C PRO A 162 -3.98 8.50 6.66
N ASP A 163 -4.75 9.47 7.18
CA ASP A 163 -4.97 9.56 8.62
C ASP A 163 -5.65 8.28 9.16
N PHE A 164 -5.32 7.91 10.39
CA PHE A 164 -5.94 6.75 11.03
C PHE A 164 -7.45 6.96 11.14
N GLU A 165 -8.21 5.91 10.81
CA GLU A 165 -9.63 5.87 11.10
C GLU A 165 -9.85 6.11 12.60
N PRO A 166 -10.88 6.89 12.98
CA PRO A 166 -11.17 7.13 14.37
C PRO A 166 -11.41 5.81 15.09
N LEU A 167 -10.84 5.73 16.29
CA LEU A 167 -11.03 4.62 17.20
C LEU A 167 -12.52 4.34 17.42
N GLU A 168 -12.91 3.07 17.34
CA GLU A 168 -14.29 2.63 17.59
C GLU A 168 -14.78 3.11 18.96
N ALA A 169 -16.05 3.49 19.06
CA ALA A 169 -16.61 4.06 20.28
C ALA A 169 -16.36 3.14 21.50
N GLY A 170 -15.62 3.65 22.49
CA GLY A 170 -15.27 2.93 23.72
C GLY A 170 -13.92 2.22 23.71
N SER A 171 -13.19 2.20 22.59
CA SER A 171 -11.83 1.62 22.52
C SER A 171 -10.76 2.47 23.24
N GLU A 172 -11.07 3.74 23.54
CA GLU A 172 -10.25 4.61 24.40
C GLU A 172 -10.23 4.15 25.87
N VAL A 173 -11.19 3.31 26.29
CA VAL A 173 -11.30 2.83 27.67
C VAL A 173 -10.19 1.81 27.91
N LYS A 174 -9.14 2.23 28.62
CA LYS A 174 -8.05 1.34 29.05
C LYS A 174 -8.58 0.26 29.99
N VAL A 175 -8.90 -0.91 29.44
CA VAL A 175 -9.21 -2.10 30.23
C VAL A 175 -7.91 -2.65 30.82
N LYS A 176 -7.83 -2.80 32.14
CA LYS A 176 -6.71 -3.49 32.79
C LYS A 176 -6.68 -4.94 32.31
N LYS A 177 -5.73 -5.28 31.43
CA LYS A 177 -5.54 -6.65 30.91
C LYS A 177 -5.14 -7.68 31.98
N VAL A 178 -4.71 -7.26 33.16
CA VAL A 178 -4.24 -8.16 34.23
C VAL A 178 -4.72 -7.67 35.61
N PRO A 179 -5.45 -8.50 36.39
CA PRO A 179 -5.70 -8.23 37.81
C PRO A 179 -4.36 -8.26 38.55
N ARG A 180 -4.08 -7.23 39.35
CA ARG A 180 -2.91 -7.18 40.23
C ARG A 180 -3.10 -8.12 41.41
#